data_AF-A0A957AS80-F1
#
_entry.id   AF-A0A957AS80-F1
#
_cell.length_a   1.000
_cell.length_b   1.000
_cell.length_c   1.000
_cell.angle_alpha   90.00
_cell.angle_beta   90.00
_cell.angle_gamma   90.00
#
_symmetry.space_group_name_H-M   'P 1'
#
loop_
_entity.id
_entity.type
_entity.pdbx_description
1 polymer ?
#
loop_
_entity_poly.entity_id
_entity_poly.type
_entity_poly.pdbx_seq_one_letter_code
_entity_poly.pdbx_strand_id
1 'polypeptide(L)'
;WAAMMADRLALAKPLLGSHGVLFASIDDKERLCLERLLADTFGAENRVEELIWAQNTTKNQSPTYSNNHEYVEVFSCDIAKVRAAPSMFREVKPGYAEVMELVGRLNLDYPTIDEIEQAVADLFAKHRDELKAELDEVGIEYERNIDPWKGTYAYSNAEYRDENGGLVDADDARHSGARIWLWKSADSSMPKGGGTDNKKGVHTPGDPDYRFYKPLHPVTKRPCPHPKRGWGFPERPMGLTTSFEEMLSQNRLAWGETEKQVPQVKKFLHEVETQVGKSVINDFTDGEKELTAVTGKQRTFPNPKPTTLIGRFIEQTTEPRDWVMDFFVGSGTTGHAVLALEQPRRFLLSEMGAYFDAVTKPRIARLMFSPHWKNGEPGALHRRRHIVKVQRFEQYEDVVNNLETAWDEAAMPPGVPLRYLFRPEENRVRQSLNLAQPFSNVLRAGKQGEDCAVDLLETWALLQGYWVRSRKVLWQDGKRYAALETECGCLVLLRDITLEEDDSAAVNAIAQSYANADGSPRIQRLELNHWADLRRIALPCTLLMPTDFDRGADWS
;
A
#
# COMPACT_ATOMS: atom_id res chain seq x y z
N TRP A 1 -13.11 10.76 -22.21
CA TRP A 1 -12.19 10.17 -21.23
C TRP A 1 -11.49 11.27 -20.41
N ALA A 2 -10.75 12.19 -21.04
CA ALA A 2 -10.00 13.24 -20.34
C ALA A 2 -10.80 14.06 -19.31
N ALA A 3 -11.98 14.57 -19.67
CA ALA A 3 -12.83 15.33 -18.75
C ALA A 3 -13.20 14.54 -17.48
N MET A 4 -13.57 13.26 -17.63
CA MET A 4 -13.89 12.36 -16.53
C MET A 4 -12.69 12.17 -15.57
N MET A 5 -11.48 12.06 -16.12
CA MET A 5 -10.26 11.88 -15.33
C MET A 5 -9.80 13.17 -14.66
N ALA A 6 -9.92 14.31 -15.33
CA ALA A 6 -9.55 15.62 -14.80
C ALA A 6 -10.26 15.91 -13.46
N ASP A 7 -11.59 15.74 -13.42
CA ASP A 7 -12.38 15.98 -12.21
C ASP A 7 -11.94 15.08 -11.04
N ARG A 8 -11.67 13.79 -11.33
CA ARG A 8 -11.25 12.81 -10.32
C ARG A 8 -9.85 13.10 -9.78
N LEU A 9 -8.90 13.43 -10.66
CA LEU A 9 -7.53 13.78 -10.27
C LEU A 9 -7.49 15.05 -9.43
N ALA A 10 -8.30 16.06 -9.80
CA ALA A 10 -8.43 17.29 -9.03
C ALA A 10 -8.94 17.05 -7.60
N LEU A 11 -9.88 16.11 -7.42
CA LEU A 11 -10.39 15.71 -6.11
C LEU A 11 -9.45 14.76 -5.34
N ALA A 12 -8.64 13.98 -6.05
CA ALA A 12 -7.69 13.04 -5.43
C ALA A 12 -6.49 13.76 -4.82
N LYS A 13 -5.96 14.82 -5.46
CA LYS A 13 -4.76 15.53 -5.01
C LYS A 13 -4.85 16.05 -3.56
N PRO A 14 -5.94 16.71 -3.11
CA PRO A 14 -6.07 17.16 -1.72
C PRO A 14 -6.09 16.04 -0.67
N LEU A 15 -6.40 14.80 -1.07
CA LEU A 15 -6.45 13.64 -0.16
C LEU A 15 -5.07 13.05 0.12
N LEU A 16 -4.08 13.37 -0.72
CA LEU A 16 -2.71 12.88 -0.57
C LEU A 16 -1.94 13.70 0.46
N GLY A 17 -1.24 13.01 1.37
CA GLY A 17 -0.32 13.64 2.31
C GLY A 17 0.87 14.31 1.61
N SER A 18 1.72 14.99 2.38
CA SER A 18 2.87 15.73 1.81
C SER A 18 3.92 14.85 1.14
N HIS A 19 3.97 13.55 1.47
CA HIS A 19 4.80 12.54 0.81
C HIS A 19 3.98 11.64 -0.13
N GLY A 20 2.71 11.97 -0.36
CA GLY A 20 1.78 11.16 -1.15
C GLY A 20 2.22 11.03 -2.60
N VAL A 21 2.04 9.83 -3.13
CA VAL A 21 2.38 9.46 -4.51
C VAL A 21 1.16 8.82 -5.15
N LEU A 22 0.91 9.18 -6.41
CA LEU A 22 -0.11 8.60 -7.26
C LEU A 22 0.56 7.74 -8.33
N PHE A 23 0.11 6.50 -8.45
CA PHE A 23 0.46 5.57 -9.52
C PHE A 23 -0.76 5.39 -10.41
N ALA A 24 -0.62 5.58 -11.72
CA ALA A 24 -1.70 5.39 -12.67
C ALA A 24 -1.28 4.49 -13.84
N SER A 25 -1.80 3.26 -13.85
CA SER A 25 -1.60 2.34 -14.97
C SER A 25 -2.38 2.79 -16.21
N ILE A 26 -1.74 2.73 -17.38
CA ILE A 26 -2.34 3.14 -18.64
C ILE A 26 -1.75 2.37 -19.83
N ASP A 27 -2.56 2.15 -20.86
CA ASP A 27 -2.08 1.65 -22.16
C ASP A 27 -1.47 2.79 -22.99
N ASP A 28 -1.04 2.48 -24.21
CA ASP A 28 -0.43 3.44 -25.14
C ASP A 28 -1.41 4.49 -25.68
N LYS A 29 -2.73 4.24 -25.64
CA LYS A 29 -3.73 5.07 -26.34
C LYS A 29 -3.95 6.41 -25.65
N GLU A 30 -4.10 6.40 -24.33
CA GLU A 30 -4.42 7.59 -23.54
C GLU A 30 -3.23 8.08 -22.70
N ARG A 31 -2.06 7.43 -22.81
CA ARG A 31 -0.83 7.74 -22.05
C ARG A 31 -0.49 9.23 -22.05
N LEU A 32 -0.36 9.83 -23.24
CA LEU A 32 -0.01 11.24 -23.38
C LEU A 32 -1.06 12.17 -22.78
N CYS A 33 -2.34 11.79 -22.87
CA CYS A 33 -3.42 12.57 -22.27
C CYS A 33 -3.37 12.49 -20.74
N LEU A 34 -3.13 11.30 -20.19
CA LEU A 34 -2.95 11.10 -18.75
C LEU A 34 -1.76 11.87 -18.19
N GLU A 35 -0.59 11.75 -18.83
CA GLU A 35 0.64 12.46 -18.45
C GLU A 35 0.37 13.97 -18.36
N ARG A 36 -0.35 14.52 -19.35
CA ARG A 36 -0.70 15.93 -19.36
C ARG A 36 -1.65 16.32 -18.23
N LEU A 37 -2.71 15.54 -18.01
CA LEU A 37 -3.67 15.80 -16.93
C LEU A 37 -3.01 15.75 -15.54
N LEU A 38 -2.10 14.79 -15.34
CA LEU A 38 -1.33 14.67 -14.11
C LEU A 38 -0.38 15.85 -13.94
N ALA A 39 0.31 16.28 -14.99
CA ALA A 39 1.16 17.47 -14.95
C ALA A 39 0.36 18.76 -14.63
N ASP A 40 -0.82 18.93 -15.22
CA ASP A 40 -1.69 20.08 -14.95
C ASP A 40 -2.26 20.04 -13.51
N THR A 41 -2.49 18.84 -12.94
CA THR A 41 -3.02 18.66 -11.58
C THR A 41 -1.93 18.79 -10.51
N PHE A 42 -0.82 18.09 -10.67
CA PHE A 42 0.24 17.95 -9.66
C PHE A 42 1.39 18.95 -9.84
N GLY A 43 1.56 19.51 -11.03
CA GLY A 43 2.76 20.24 -11.44
C GLY A 43 3.71 19.31 -12.20
N ALA A 44 4.20 19.75 -13.36
CA ALA A 44 5.06 18.95 -14.21
C ALA A 44 6.39 18.58 -13.53
N GLU A 45 6.88 19.45 -12.63
CA GLU A 45 8.05 19.24 -11.80
C GLU A 45 7.89 18.12 -10.77
N ASN A 46 6.64 17.78 -10.42
CA ASN A 46 6.33 16.73 -9.44
C ASN A 46 6.20 15.33 -10.04
N ARG A 47 6.47 15.20 -11.35
CA ARG A 47 6.62 13.90 -12.01
C ARG A 47 7.81 13.16 -11.42
N VAL A 48 7.56 11.95 -10.93
CA VAL A 48 8.60 11.09 -10.37
C VAL A 48 9.25 10.27 -11.48
N GLU A 49 8.45 9.49 -12.22
CA GLU A 49 8.93 8.60 -13.28
C GLU A 49 7.75 8.08 -14.13
N GLU A 50 8.04 7.57 -15.34
CA GLU A 50 7.15 6.66 -16.08
C GLU A 50 7.72 5.24 -15.99
N LEU A 51 6.95 4.32 -15.38
CA LEU A 51 7.36 2.93 -15.29
C LEU A 51 6.84 2.15 -16.51
N ILE A 52 7.68 1.26 -17.02
CA ILE A 52 7.33 0.31 -18.08
C ILE A 52 7.12 -1.05 -17.42
N TRP A 53 5.88 -1.54 -17.43
CA TRP A 53 5.57 -2.88 -16.97
C TRP A 53 5.53 -3.84 -18.16
N ALA A 54 6.56 -4.65 -18.29
CA ALA A 54 6.64 -5.69 -19.31
C ALA A 54 5.78 -6.90 -18.92
N GLN A 55 4.89 -7.28 -19.82
CA GLN A 55 3.99 -8.41 -19.71
C GLN A 55 4.51 -9.59 -20.55
N ASN A 56 4.26 -10.82 -20.10
CA ASN A 56 4.65 -12.03 -20.82
C ASN A 56 3.63 -12.40 -21.92
N THR A 57 3.19 -11.42 -22.70
CA THR A 57 2.20 -11.62 -23.76
C THR A 57 2.77 -11.23 -25.11
N THR A 58 2.89 -12.22 -26.02
CA THR A 58 3.33 -11.99 -27.40
C THR A 58 2.13 -12.00 -28.34
N LYS A 59 1.89 -10.89 -29.05
CA LYS A 59 0.84 -10.78 -30.07
C LYS A 59 1.40 -11.20 -31.42
N ASN A 60 1.46 -12.51 -31.66
CA ASN A 60 1.99 -13.11 -32.90
C ASN A 60 1.24 -12.73 -34.18
N GLN A 61 0.06 -12.12 -34.06
CA GLN A 61 -0.79 -11.71 -35.19
C GLN A 61 -0.74 -10.19 -35.46
N SER A 62 0.09 -9.42 -34.74
CA SER A 62 0.22 -7.99 -35.00
C SER A 62 0.84 -7.78 -36.40
N PRO A 63 0.24 -6.95 -37.28
CA PRO A 63 0.88 -6.55 -38.53
C PRO A 63 2.06 -5.59 -38.30
N THR A 64 2.30 -5.18 -37.05
CA THR A 64 3.35 -4.25 -36.62
C THR A 64 4.10 -4.84 -35.40
N TYR A 65 4.80 -4.02 -34.61
CA TYR A 65 5.43 -4.50 -33.37
C TYR A 65 4.40 -5.14 -32.42
N SER A 66 4.80 -6.22 -31.75
CA SER A 66 4.03 -6.81 -30.66
C SER A 66 4.22 -5.93 -29.41
N ASN A 67 3.26 -5.05 -29.12
CA ASN A 67 3.26 -4.31 -27.87
C ASN A 67 2.98 -5.28 -26.70
N ASN A 68 3.99 -5.49 -25.85
CA ASN A 68 4.02 -6.41 -24.72
C ASN A 68 4.26 -5.69 -23.39
N HIS A 69 3.97 -4.40 -23.31
CA HIS A 69 4.11 -3.63 -22.07
C HIS A 69 2.98 -2.63 -21.87
N GLU A 70 2.79 -2.25 -20.62
CA GLU A 70 1.93 -1.13 -20.19
C GLU A 70 2.78 -0.07 -19.49
N TYR A 71 2.20 1.12 -19.31
CA TYR A 71 2.84 2.26 -18.65
C TYR A 71 2.23 2.46 -17.26
N VAL A 72 3.01 2.98 -16.32
CA VAL A 72 2.53 3.49 -15.04
C VAL A 72 3.10 4.88 -14.83
N GLU A 73 2.25 5.91 -14.91
CA GLU A 73 2.66 7.28 -14.60
C GLU A 73 2.74 7.46 -13.09
N VAL A 74 3.84 8.03 -12.60
CA VAL A 74 4.09 8.25 -11.17
C VAL A 74 4.27 9.74 -10.90
N PHE A 75 3.36 10.31 -10.11
CA PHE A 75 3.40 11.70 -9.67
C PHE A 75 3.36 11.81 -8.16
N SER A 76 4.09 12.77 -7.61
CA SER A 76 4.08 13.07 -6.19
C SER A 76 3.30 14.35 -5.90
N CYS A 77 2.87 14.55 -4.66
CA CYS A 77 2.36 15.85 -4.22
C CYS A 77 3.46 16.91 -4.11
N ASP A 78 4.67 16.49 -3.69
CA ASP A 78 5.83 17.35 -3.50
C ASP A 78 7.11 16.51 -3.70
N ILE A 79 7.75 16.67 -4.86
CA ILE A 79 8.92 15.86 -5.20
C ILE A 79 10.12 16.16 -4.33
N ALA A 80 10.23 17.37 -3.77
CA ALA A 80 11.35 17.73 -2.92
C ALA A 80 11.32 16.95 -1.61
N LYS A 81 10.12 16.82 -1.00
CA LYS A 81 9.91 16.00 0.20
C LYS A 81 10.12 14.52 -0.06
N VAL A 82 9.59 14.03 -1.18
CA VAL A 82 9.77 12.63 -1.57
C VAL A 82 11.26 12.28 -1.79
N ARG A 83 12.03 13.17 -2.45
CA ARG A 83 13.49 12.99 -2.63
C ARG A 83 14.28 13.08 -1.32
N ALA A 84 13.77 13.80 -0.33
CA ALA A 84 14.39 13.91 0.99
C ALA A 84 14.14 12.68 1.87
N ALA A 85 13.14 11.85 1.56
CA ALA A 85 12.78 10.66 2.33
C ALA A 85 13.59 9.43 1.89
N PRO A 86 14.50 8.88 2.74
CA PRO A 86 15.38 7.79 2.33
C PRO A 86 14.68 6.45 2.05
N SER A 87 13.51 6.21 2.66
CA SER A 87 12.72 4.98 2.52
C SER A 87 11.88 4.94 1.24
N MET A 88 11.63 6.08 0.59
CA MET A 88 10.80 6.15 -0.62
C MET A 88 11.46 5.48 -1.82
N PHE A 89 10.64 4.78 -2.61
CA PHE A 89 11.01 4.03 -3.81
C PHE A 89 12.11 2.99 -3.56
N ARG A 90 12.14 2.44 -2.35
CA ARG A 90 13.01 1.34 -1.97
C ARG A 90 12.26 0.02 -2.04
N GLU A 91 12.96 -1.01 -2.48
CA GLU A 91 12.49 -2.39 -2.47
C GLU A 91 13.46 -3.22 -1.66
N VAL A 92 12.95 -4.13 -0.84
CA VAL A 92 13.77 -5.17 -0.24
C VAL A 92 14.39 -5.99 -1.35
N LYS A 93 15.68 -6.30 -1.23
CA LYS A 93 16.36 -7.12 -2.23
C LYS A 93 15.74 -8.52 -2.26
N PRO A 94 15.42 -9.06 -3.45
CA PRO A 94 14.97 -10.44 -3.56
C PRO A 94 15.96 -11.42 -2.94
N GLY A 95 15.45 -12.36 -2.14
CA GLY A 95 16.27 -13.34 -1.42
C GLY A 95 16.86 -12.85 -0.11
N TYR A 96 16.69 -11.58 0.25
CA TYR A 96 17.22 -11.04 1.51
C TYR A 96 16.59 -11.73 2.72
N ALA A 97 15.26 -11.85 2.76
CA ALA A 97 14.54 -12.42 3.90
C ALA A 97 14.94 -13.88 4.14
N GLU A 98 14.99 -14.68 3.08
CA GLU A 98 15.34 -16.11 3.10
C GLU A 98 16.78 -16.33 3.56
N VAL A 99 17.70 -15.49 3.07
CA VAL A 99 19.10 -15.51 3.48
C VAL A 99 19.23 -15.10 4.96
N MET A 100 18.52 -14.07 5.40
CA MET A 100 18.55 -13.62 6.79
C MET A 100 17.89 -14.63 7.74
N GLU A 101 16.87 -15.38 7.30
CA GLU A 101 16.31 -16.49 8.06
C GLU A 101 17.31 -17.64 8.22
N LEU A 102 18.00 -18.02 7.14
CA LEU A 102 19.09 -19.00 7.20
C LEU A 102 20.18 -18.54 8.18
N VAL A 103 20.66 -17.30 8.04
CA VAL A 103 21.64 -16.69 8.94
C VAL A 103 21.15 -16.69 10.39
N GLY A 104 19.88 -16.36 10.62
CA GLY A 104 19.27 -16.39 11.95
C GLY A 104 19.31 -17.77 12.61
N ARG A 105 19.05 -18.83 11.84
CA ARG A 105 19.17 -20.22 12.30
C ARG A 105 20.62 -20.60 12.59
N LEU A 106 21.54 -20.29 11.68
CA LEU A 106 22.97 -20.64 11.82
C LEU A 106 23.63 -19.91 13.01
N ASN A 107 23.22 -18.68 13.32
CA ASN A 107 23.73 -17.92 14.47
C ASN A 107 23.47 -18.60 15.82
N LEU A 108 22.57 -19.59 15.91
CA LEU A 108 22.31 -20.32 17.16
C LEU A 108 23.42 -21.32 17.50
N ASP A 109 24.02 -21.93 16.46
CA ASP A 109 24.95 -23.04 16.61
C ASP A 109 26.41 -22.62 16.46
N TYR A 110 26.67 -21.41 15.97
CA TYR A 110 28.01 -20.87 15.67
C TYR A 110 28.87 -21.82 14.80
N PRO A 111 28.39 -22.21 13.62
CA PRO A 111 29.13 -23.08 12.70
C PRO A 111 30.41 -22.43 12.17
N THR A 112 31.28 -23.24 11.58
CA THR A 112 32.48 -22.77 10.88
C THR A 112 32.13 -21.93 9.65
N ILE A 113 33.07 -21.09 9.18
CA ILE A 113 32.86 -20.25 7.99
C ILE A 113 32.51 -21.09 6.76
N ASP A 114 33.22 -22.20 6.53
CA ASP A 114 32.97 -23.10 5.39
C ASP A 114 31.56 -23.70 5.42
N GLU A 115 31.05 -24.08 6.60
CA GLU A 115 29.69 -24.60 6.78
C GLU A 115 28.63 -23.52 6.47
N ILE A 116 28.90 -22.27 6.86
CA ILE A 116 28.00 -21.14 6.57
C ILE A 116 27.96 -20.88 5.06
N GLU A 117 29.13 -20.79 4.42
CA GLU A 117 29.23 -20.52 2.98
C GLU A 117 28.60 -21.65 2.17
N GLN A 118 28.78 -22.91 2.58
CA GLN A 118 28.12 -24.05 1.96
C GLN A 118 26.59 -24.00 2.14
N ALA A 119 26.08 -23.68 3.33
CA ALA A 119 24.64 -23.57 3.55
C ALA A 119 23.99 -22.46 2.70
N VAL A 120 24.69 -21.32 2.52
CA VAL A 120 24.25 -20.24 1.63
C VAL A 120 24.29 -20.70 0.17
N ALA A 121 25.32 -21.43 -0.25
CA ALA A 121 25.43 -21.98 -1.59
C ALA A 121 24.29 -22.97 -1.90
N ASP A 122 23.94 -23.83 -0.95
CA ASP A 122 22.85 -24.80 -1.07
C ASP A 122 21.49 -24.10 -1.20
N LEU A 123 21.25 -23.05 -0.40
CA LEU A 123 20.05 -22.21 -0.52
C LEU A 123 19.94 -21.59 -1.92
N PHE A 124 21.04 -21.04 -2.43
CA PHE A 124 21.07 -20.43 -3.76
C PHE A 124 20.90 -21.45 -4.89
N ALA A 125 21.43 -22.66 -4.75
CA ALA A 125 21.23 -23.74 -5.72
C ALA A 125 19.76 -24.18 -5.75
N LYS A 126 19.17 -24.41 -4.58
CA LYS A 126 17.76 -24.77 -4.44
C LYS A 126 16.85 -23.75 -5.13
N HIS A 127 17.04 -22.45 -4.87
CA HIS A 127 16.21 -21.42 -5.51
C HIS A 127 16.33 -21.42 -7.04
N ARG A 128 17.55 -21.61 -7.59
CA ARG A 128 17.73 -21.69 -9.05
C ARG A 128 17.00 -22.88 -9.66
N ASP A 129 16.99 -24.02 -8.98
CA ASP A 129 16.33 -25.23 -9.48
C ASP A 129 14.81 -25.09 -9.42
N GLU A 130 14.27 -24.49 -8.35
CA GLU A 130 12.84 -24.15 -8.23
C GLU A 130 12.41 -23.15 -9.31
N LEU A 131 13.16 -22.05 -9.49
CA LEU A 131 12.85 -21.04 -10.49
C LEU A 131 12.90 -21.59 -11.93
N LYS A 132 13.87 -22.46 -12.25
CA LYS A 132 13.92 -23.12 -13.57
C LYS A 132 12.68 -23.98 -13.81
N ALA A 133 12.27 -24.76 -12.82
CA ALA A 133 11.06 -25.57 -12.93
C ALA A 133 9.81 -24.70 -13.19
N GLU A 134 9.67 -23.57 -12.50
CA GLU A 134 8.57 -22.62 -12.72
C GLU A 134 8.61 -21.98 -14.12
N LEU A 135 9.79 -21.59 -14.60
CA LEU A 135 9.95 -20.98 -15.92
C LEU A 135 9.68 -21.99 -17.05
N ASP A 136 10.11 -23.24 -16.88
CA ASP A 136 9.86 -24.32 -17.82
C ASP A 136 8.34 -24.60 -17.96
N GLU A 137 7.57 -24.52 -16.87
CA GLU A 137 6.10 -24.64 -16.92
C GLU A 137 5.43 -23.54 -17.76
N VAL A 138 6.03 -22.35 -17.80
CA VAL A 138 5.53 -21.20 -18.57
C VAL A 138 6.19 -21.12 -19.97
N GLY A 139 7.12 -22.02 -20.28
CA GLY A 139 7.83 -22.08 -21.56
C GLY A 139 8.86 -20.96 -21.75
N ILE A 140 9.41 -20.43 -20.66
CA ILE A 140 10.46 -19.41 -20.67
C ILE A 140 11.80 -20.08 -20.40
N GLU A 141 12.79 -19.84 -21.25
CA GLU A 141 14.15 -20.34 -21.01
C GLU A 141 14.82 -19.54 -19.87
N TYR A 142 15.48 -20.24 -18.95
CA TYR A 142 16.18 -19.60 -17.85
C TYR A 142 17.35 -18.75 -18.36
N GLU A 143 17.32 -17.46 -18.03
CA GLU A 143 18.46 -16.57 -18.17
C GLU A 143 18.83 -15.95 -16.81
N ARG A 144 20.14 -15.76 -16.58
CA ARG A 144 20.63 -15.10 -15.36
C ARG A 144 20.02 -13.69 -15.16
N ASN A 145 19.62 -13.03 -16.24
CA ASN A 145 19.10 -11.66 -16.17
C ASN A 145 17.64 -11.57 -15.71
N ILE A 146 16.85 -12.62 -15.90
CA ILE A 146 15.45 -12.68 -15.46
C ILE A 146 15.34 -13.16 -14.00
N ASP A 147 16.40 -13.77 -13.48
CA ASP A 147 16.48 -14.23 -12.10
C ASP A 147 16.42 -13.06 -11.09
N PRO A 148 15.42 -13.04 -10.19
CA PRO A 148 15.24 -11.96 -9.22
C PRO A 148 16.38 -11.91 -8.18
N TRP A 149 16.98 -13.05 -7.83
CA TRP A 149 18.04 -13.18 -6.82
C TRP A 149 19.44 -12.96 -7.40
N LYS A 150 19.57 -12.65 -8.70
CA LYS A 150 20.87 -12.42 -9.36
C LYS A 150 21.81 -11.44 -8.63
N GLY A 151 21.23 -10.46 -7.92
CA GLY A 151 21.97 -9.46 -7.14
C GLY A 151 22.42 -9.95 -5.75
N THR A 152 21.76 -11.00 -5.25
CA THR A 152 21.93 -11.60 -3.92
C THR A 152 22.91 -12.77 -3.94
N TYR A 153 22.99 -13.51 -5.06
CA TYR A 153 23.94 -14.62 -5.20
C TYR A 153 25.42 -14.28 -5.00
N ALA A 154 25.80 -13.01 -5.13
CA ALA A 154 27.17 -12.58 -4.93
C ALA A 154 27.59 -12.54 -3.44
N TYR A 155 26.63 -12.55 -2.50
CA TYR A 155 26.91 -12.56 -1.06
C TYR A 155 27.16 -13.99 -0.58
N SER A 156 28.25 -14.58 -1.05
CA SER A 156 28.62 -15.97 -0.78
C SER A 156 29.69 -16.13 0.28
N ASN A 157 30.30 -15.03 0.74
CA ASN A 157 31.36 -15.07 1.73
C ASN A 157 30.81 -14.74 3.11
N ALA A 158 31.30 -15.39 4.16
CA ALA A 158 30.84 -15.20 5.53
C ALA A 158 31.98 -14.79 6.47
N GLU A 159 31.63 -14.07 7.53
CA GLU A 159 32.52 -13.81 8.67
C GLU A 159 31.72 -13.49 9.93
N TYR A 160 32.31 -13.63 11.11
CA TYR A 160 31.70 -13.21 12.36
C TYR A 160 32.08 -11.78 12.71
N ARG A 161 31.10 -10.98 13.13
CA ARG A 161 31.31 -9.61 13.60
C ARG A 161 30.56 -9.30 14.88
N ASP A 162 31.15 -8.46 15.72
CA ASP A 162 30.54 -7.93 16.94
C ASP A 162 29.46 -6.87 16.64
N GLU A 163 28.81 -6.35 17.69
CA GLU A 163 27.75 -5.32 17.59
C GLU A 163 28.23 -3.99 16.98
N ASN A 164 29.53 -3.70 17.05
CA ASN A 164 30.15 -2.50 16.48
C ASN A 164 30.69 -2.76 15.06
N GLY A 165 30.48 -3.97 14.52
CA GLY A 165 30.99 -4.40 13.23
C GLY A 165 32.47 -4.74 13.23
N GLY A 166 33.11 -4.96 14.38
CA GLY A 166 34.48 -5.48 14.49
C GLY A 166 34.55 -6.95 14.06
N LEU A 167 35.60 -7.33 13.31
CA LEU A 167 35.83 -8.72 12.89
C LEU A 167 36.18 -9.58 14.12
N VAL A 168 35.53 -10.73 14.24
CA VAL A 168 35.74 -11.69 15.32
C VAL A 168 36.14 -13.04 14.71
N ASP A 169 37.09 -13.71 15.34
CA ASP A 169 37.48 -15.07 14.95
C ASP A 169 36.32 -16.05 15.17
N ALA A 170 36.18 -17.06 14.32
CA ALA A 170 35.10 -18.04 14.42
C ALA A 170 35.13 -18.79 15.76
N ASP A 171 36.32 -19.08 16.30
CA ASP A 171 36.47 -19.78 17.58
C ASP A 171 36.00 -18.94 18.78
N ASP A 172 36.09 -17.61 18.66
CA ASP A 172 35.70 -16.65 19.69
C ASP A 172 34.26 -16.11 19.53
N ALA A 173 33.61 -16.43 18.41
CA ALA A 173 32.31 -15.88 18.05
C ALA A 173 31.24 -16.18 19.12
N ARG A 174 31.22 -17.42 19.63
CA ARG A 174 30.26 -17.84 20.66
C ARG A 174 30.43 -17.10 21.98
N HIS A 175 31.68 -16.85 22.38
CA HIS A 175 31.99 -16.18 23.64
C HIS A 175 31.68 -14.69 23.61
N SER A 176 31.88 -14.06 22.45
CA SER A 176 31.66 -12.63 22.23
C SER A 176 30.22 -12.28 21.83
N GLY A 177 29.40 -13.28 21.49
CA GLY A 177 28.05 -13.05 20.94
C GLY A 177 28.08 -12.45 19.53
N ALA A 178 29.17 -12.67 18.79
CA ALA A 178 29.32 -12.20 17.42
C ALA A 178 28.28 -12.83 16.50
N ARG A 179 27.95 -12.14 15.41
CA ARG A 179 26.94 -12.57 14.44
C ARG A 179 27.55 -12.79 13.07
N ILE A 180 26.98 -13.72 12.33
CA ILE A 180 27.32 -14.01 10.93
C ILE A 180 26.95 -12.80 10.07
N TRP A 181 27.92 -12.27 9.34
CA TRP A 181 27.78 -11.23 8.33
C TRP A 181 28.17 -11.79 6.97
N LEU A 182 27.21 -11.78 6.02
CA LEU A 182 27.47 -12.18 4.64
C LEU A 182 27.93 -11.00 3.80
N TRP A 183 28.93 -11.22 2.95
CA TRP A 183 29.53 -10.16 2.15
C TRP A 183 29.91 -10.60 0.74
N LYS A 184 30.06 -9.59 -0.13
CA LYS A 184 30.58 -9.75 -1.48
C LYS A 184 31.75 -8.82 -1.74
N SER A 185 32.65 -9.24 -2.61
CA SER A 185 33.69 -8.38 -3.15
C SER A 185 33.09 -7.34 -4.10
N ALA A 186 33.53 -6.09 -3.96
CA ALA A 186 33.16 -4.98 -4.84
C ALA A 186 34.41 -4.26 -5.37
N ASP A 187 34.30 -3.80 -6.61
CA ASP A 187 35.33 -3.01 -7.29
C ASP A 187 35.68 -1.77 -6.47
N SER A 188 36.97 -1.63 -6.15
CA SER A 188 37.55 -0.55 -5.36
C SER A 188 37.97 0.66 -6.21
N SER A 189 37.77 0.61 -7.54
CA SER A 189 38.20 1.65 -8.46
C SER A 189 37.26 2.87 -8.53
N MET A 190 37.82 4.04 -8.87
CA MET A 190 37.03 5.26 -9.09
C MET A 190 35.94 5.05 -10.17
N PRO A 191 34.76 5.68 -10.08
CA PRO A 191 33.71 5.56 -11.10
C PRO A 191 34.11 6.18 -12.45
N LYS A 192 33.56 5.65 -13.55
CA LYS A 192 33.89 6.12 -14.91
C LYS A 192 33.11 7.40 -15.21
N GLY A 193 33.78 8.48 -15.62
CA GLY A 193 33.13 9.71 -16.08
C GLY A 193 32.63 10.67 -14.99
N GLY A 194 32.96 10.43 -13.70
CA GLY A 194 32.47 11.23 -12.57
C GLY A 194 33.18 12.57 -12.32
N GLY A 195 34.00 13.06 -13.25
CA GLY A 195 34.79 14.30 -13.10
C GLY A 195 35.95 14.23 -12.08
N THR A 196 35.93 13.27 -11.15
CA THR A 196 36.99 13.05 -10.14
C THR A 196 38.33 12.68 -10.75
N ASP A 197 38.34 11.87 -11.81
CA ASP A 197 39.55 11.46 -12.54
C ASP A 197 40.30 12.65 -13.17
N ASN A 198 39.62 13.77 -13.42
CA ASN A 198 40.21 14.96 -14.01
C ASN A 198 40.84 15.91 -12.96
N LYS A 199 40.69 15.62 -11.66
CA LYS A 199 41.27 16.46 -10.61
C LYS A 199 42.77 16.27 -10.55
N LYS A 200 43.52 17.37 -10.57
CA LYS A 200 45.00 17.33 -10.52
C LYS A 200 45.54 16.63 -9.26
N GLY A 201 44.89 16.82 -8.11
CA GLY A 201 45.30 16.20 -6.84
C GLY A 201 45.27 14.66 -6.86
N VAL A 202 44.29 14.08 -7.55
CA VAL A 202 44.12 12.62 -7.68
C VAL A 202 45.35 11.91 -8.27
N HIS A 203 46.08 12.59 -9.16
CA HIS A 203 47.25 12.06 -9.86
C HIS A 203 48.58 12.54 -9.29
N THR A 204 48.57 13.41 -8.28
CA THR A 204 49.79 14.05 -7.74
C THR A 204 50.25 13.34 -6.47
N PRO A 205 51.38 12.61 -6.47
CA PRO A 205 51.91 11.99 -5.26
C PRO A 205 52.16 13.03 -4.16
N GLY A 206 51.70 12.76 -2.94
CA GLY A 206 51.80 13.66 -1.79
C GLY A 206 50.61 14.62 -1.62
N ASP A 207 49.70 14.70 -2.59
CA ASP A 207 48.41 15.37 -2.41
C ASP A 207 47.50 14.52 -1.50
N PRO A 208 46.74 15.13 -0.57
CA PRO A 208 45.77 14.40 0.26
C PRO A 208 44.74 13.59 -0.52
N ASP A 209 44.42 14.00 -1.76
CA ASP A 209 43.47 13.31 -2.63
C ASP A 209 44.13 12.29 -3.58
N TYR A 210 45.42 11.97 -3.43
CA TYR A 210 46.13 11.02 -4.30
C TYR A 210 45.51 9.62 -4.28
N ARG A 211 45.20 9.04 -5.46
CA ARG A 211 44.44 7.78 -5.60
C ARG A 211 45.19 6.60 -6.20
N PHE A 212 46.51 6.70 -6.38
CA PHE A 212 47.33 5.63 -6.98
C PHE A 212 48.37 5.07 -5.99
N TYR A 213 48.05 5.11 -4.70
CA TYR A 213 48.88 4.54 -3.63
C TYR A 213 48.85 3.00 -3.65
N LYS A 214 49.90 2.38 -3.11
CA LYS A 214 50.11 0.93 -3.10
C LYS A 214 50.14 0.41 -1.66
N PRO A 215 48.99 -0.04 -1.12
CA PRO A 215 48.92 -0.48 0.27
C PRO A 215 49.70 -1.78 0.47
N LEU A 216 50.21 -2.01 1.68
CA LEU A 216 50.93 -3.25 2.01
C LEU A 216 49.96 -4.40 2.30
N HIS A 217 50.24 -5.57 1.74
CA HIS A 217 49.49 -6.78 2.04
C HIS A 217 49.64 -7.19 3.51
N PRO A 218 48.57 -7.60 4.22
CA PRO A 218 48.61 -7.88 5.65
C PRO A 218 49.55 -9.05 6.00
N VAL A 219 49.60 -10.10 5.16
CA VAL A 219 50.46 -11.28 5.35
C VAL A 219 51.86 -11.08 4.76
N THR A 220 51.97 -10.89 3.44
CA THR A 220 53.28 -10.82 2.76
C THR A 220 54.05 -9.53 3.02
N LYS A 221 53.41 -8.50 3.57
CA LYS A 221 53.98 -7.16 3.82
C LYS A 221 54.55 -6.47 2.57
N ARG A 222 54.16 -6.92 1.37
CA ARG A 222 54.58 -6.34 0.10
C ARG A 222 53.51 -5.41 -0.48
N PRO A 223 53.88 -4.41 -1.31
CA PRO A 223 52.91 -3.49 -1.90
C PRO A 223 51.98 -4.20 -2.90
N CYS A 224 50.68 -4.05 -2.69
CA CYS A 224 49.65 -4.50 -3.63
C CYS A 224 49.51 -3.52 -4.81
N PRO A 225 49.09 -4.00 -6.00
CA PRO A 225 48.71 -3.12 -7.08
C PRO A 225 47.48 -2.30 -6.73
N HIS A 226 47.39 -1.10 -7.31
CA HIS A 226 46.18 -0.28 -7.28
C HIS A 226 45.31 -0.58 -8.52
N PRO A 227 44.01 -0.25 -8.50
CA PRO A 227 43.17 -0.37 -9.68
C PRO A 227 43.70 0.48 -10.85
N LYS A 228 43.43 0.06 -12.10
CA LYS A 228 43.89 0.78 -13.30
C LYS A 228 43.44 2.24 -13.34
N ARG A 229 42.25 2.51 -12.79
CA ARG A 229 41.64 3.85 -12.71
C ARG A 229 41.85 4.53 -11.36
N GLY A 230 42.79 4.03 -10.53
CA GLY A 230 43.00 4.49 -9.16
C GLY A 230 41.86 4.11 -8.21
N TRP A 231 42.08 4.33 -6.92
CA TRP A 231 41.18 4.01 -5.81
C TRP A 231 40.00 4.97 -5.73
N GLY A 232 38.80 4.44 -5.48
CA GLY A 232 37.56 5.21 -5.25
C GLY A 232 37.62 6.14 -4.03
N PHE A 233 38.60 5.94 -3.15
CA PHE A 233 38.79 6.64 -1.88
C PHE A 233 40.28 7.05 -1.71
N PRO A 234 40.60 8.11 -0.94
CA PRO A 234 41.97 8.50 -0.65
C PRO A 234 42.62 7.52 0.33
N GLU A 235 43.95 7.58 0.45
CA GLU A 235 44.69 6.72 1.40
C GLU A 235 44.33 7.08 2.85
N ARG A 236 44.33 8.38 3.17
CA ARG A 236 44.07 8.95 4.50
C ARG A 236 42.71 9.66 4.57
N PRO A 237 42.12 9.81 5.77
CA PRO A 237 40.85 10.52 5.96
C PRO A 237 40.89 11.93 5.38
N MET A 238 39.86 12.30 4.61
CA MET A 238 39.73 13.63 4.01
C MET A 238 38.27 14.09 4.03
N GLY A 239 37.95 15.00 4.95
CA GLY A 239 36.60 15.52 5.13
C GLY A 239 35.62 14.41 5.52
N LEU A 240 34.51 14.30 4.79
CA LEU A 240 33.48 13.26 4.99
C LEU A 240 33.66 12.04 4.07
N THR A 241 34.79 11.94 3.36
CA THR A 241 35.04 10.83 2.42
C THR A 241 35.72 9.67 3.13
N THR A 242 35.16 8.46 2.99
CA THR A 242 35.79 7.24 3.50
C THR A 242 37.17 7.05 2.88
N SER A 243 38.15 6.66 3.67
CA SER A 243 39.56 6.45 3.27
C SER A 243 39.99 4.97 3.36
N PHE A 244 41.15 4.66 2.78
CA PHE A 244 41.73 3.32 2.85
C PHE A 244 42.07 2.93 4.29
N GLU A 245 42.66 3.84 5.07
CA GLU A 245 43.00 3.62 6.48
C GLU A 245 41.77 3.30 7.33
N GLU A 246 40.64 3.99 7.09
CA GLU A 246 39.37 3.69 7.76
C GLU A 246 38.80 2.33 7.35
N MET A 247 38.83 1.98 6.06
CA MET A 247 38.38 0.66 5.63
C MET A 247 39.27 -0.45 6.18
N LEU A 248 40.58 -0.20 6.30
CA LEU A 248 41.53 -1.12 6.89
C LEU A 248 41.25 -1.34 8.38
N SER A 249 41.07 -0.26 9.16
CA SER A 249 40.78 -0.36 10.59
C SER A 249 39.44 -1.04 10.88
N GLN A 250 38.46 -0.90 9.98
CA GLN A 250 37.15 -1.54 10.07
C GLN A 250 37.09 -2.95 9.43
N ASN A 251 38.23 -3.50 9.00
CA ASN A 251 38.30 -4.80 8.31
C ASN A 251 37.39 -4.91 7.07
N ARG A 252 37.16 -3.82 6.34
CA ARG A 252 36.28 -3.75 5.15
C ARG A 252 37.00 -4.08 3.84
N LEU A 253 38.26 -4.51 3.89
CA LEU A 253 39.04 -4.87 2.71
C LEU A 253 39.14 -6.39 2.58
N ALA A 254 38.87 -6.89 1.39
CA ALA A 254 39.11 -8.29 1.01
C ALA A 254 40.45 -8.34 0.27
N TRP A 255 41.42 -9.00 0.91
CA TRP A 255 42.77 -9.19 0.37
C TRP A 255 42.83 -10.46 -0.46
N GLY A 256 43.66 -10.46 -1.50
CA GLY A 256 43.96 -11.68 -2.24
C GLY A 256 44.83 -12.64 -1.42
N GLU A 257 45.04 -13.85 -1.93
CA GLU A 257 45.98 -14.79 -1.32
C GLU A 257 47.43 -14.26 -1.32
N THR A 258 47.75 -13.37 -2.26
CA THR A 258 49.09 -12.78 -2.43
C THR A 258 49.00 -11.29 -2.77
N GLU A 259 50.12 -10.57 -2.67
CA GLU A 259 50.23 -9.14 -3.00
C GLU A 259 49.97 -8.83 -4.49
N LYS A 260 49.78 -9.83 -5.35
CA LYS A 260 49.60 -9.64 -6.79
C LYS A 260 48.18 -9.21 -7.16
N GLN A 261 47.22 -9.38 -6.26
CA GLN A 261 45.82 -9.04 -6.50
C GLN A 261 45.50 -7.67 -5.91
N VAL A 262 44.64 -6.91 -6.60
CA VAL A 262 44.15 -5.62 -6.12
C VAL A 262 43.12 -5.88 -5.01
N PRO A 263 43.33 -5.35 -3.78
CA PRO A 263 42.34 -5.47 -2.71
C PRO A 263 40.97 -4.95 -3.13
N GLN A 264 39.93 -5.72 -2.78
CA GLN A 264 38.53 -5.39 -3.05
C GLN A 264 37.87 -4.83 -1.78
N VAL A 265 36.73 -4.16 -1.94
CA VAL A 265 35.93 -3.70 -0.80
C VAL A 265 34.87 -4.75 -0.45
N LYS A 266 34.75 -5.10 0.83
CA LYS A 266 33.65 -5.92 1.34
C LYS A 266 32.37 -5.09 1.39
N LYS A 267 31.31 -5.57 0.74
CA LYS A 267 29.95 -5.04 0.90
C LYS A 267 29.10 -6.08 1.61
N PHE A 268 28.56 -5.71 2.77
CA PHE A 268 27.78 -6.60 3.61
C PHE A 268 26.30 -6.57 3.27
N LEU A 269 25.65 -7.73 3.27
CA LEU A 269 24.25 -7.86 2.85
C LEU A 269 23.30 -7.07 3.75
N HIS A 270 23.48 -7.12 5.07
CA HIS A 270 22.63 -6.43 6.05
C HIS A 270 22.71 -4.89 5.97
N GLU A 271 23.76 -4.33 5.34
CA GLU A 271 23.88 -2.87 5.14
C GLU A 271 23.14 -2.38 3.90
N VAL A 272 22.74 -3.32 3.05
CA VAL A 272 22.10 -3.03 1.77
C VAL A 272 20.87 -3.92 1.61
N GLU A 273 20.04 -3.92 2.63
CA GLU A 273 18.73 -4.58 2.67
C GLU A 273 17.87 -4.19 1.47
N THR A 274 17.86 -2.90 1.13
CA THR A 274 17.04 -2.37 0.05
C THR A 274 17.83 -1.91 -1.17
N GLN A 275 17.13 -1.80 -2.30
CA GLN A 275 17.59 -1.19 -3.54
C GLN A 275 16.57 -0.18 -4.04
N VAL A 276 16.99 0.77 -4.88
CA VAL A 276 16.05 1.70 -5.53
C VAL A 276 15.24 0.92 -6.57
N GLY A 277 13.93 1.17 -6.61
CA GLY A 277 13.03 0.62 -7.62
C GLY A 277 13.47 0.99 -9.03
N LYS A 278 13.22 0.09 -9.99
CA LYS A 278 13.61 0.28 -11.39
C LYS A 278 12.41 0.77 -12.19
N SER A 279 12.66 1.63 -13.17
CA SER A 279 11.64 2.11 -14.10
C SER A 279 11.12 1.03 -15.04
N VAL A 280 11.89 -0.03 -15.30
CA VAL A 280 11.43 -1.20 -16.06
C VAL A 280 11.14 -2.35 -15.10
N ILE A 281 9.87 -2.79 -15.08
CA ILE A 281 9.36 -3.84 -14.22
C ILE A 281 9.02 -5.05 -15.09
N ASN A 282 9.72 -6.15 -14.84
CA ASN A 282 9.34 -7.46 -15.36
C ASN A 282 8.55 -8.17 -14.26
N ASP A 283 7.24 -8.24 -14.44
CA ASP A 283 6.35 -8.99 -13.56
C ASP A 283 5.37 -9.76 -14.43
N PHE A 284 5.53 -11.08 -14.44
CA PHE A 284 4.79 -12.00 -15.28
C PHE A 284 3.69 -12.75 -14.52
N THR A 285 3.39 -12.28 -13.30
CA THR A 285 2.33 -12.83 -12.46
C THR A 285 0.98 -12.64 -13.14
N ASP A 286 0.15 -13.68 -13.10
CA ASP A 286 -1.14 -13.70 -13.73
C ASP A 286 -2.24 -13.39 -12.70
N GLY A 287 -2.76 -12.16 -12.74
CA GLY A 287 -3.85 -11.73 -11.86
C GLY A 287 -5.13 -12.56 -12.02
N GLU A 288 -5.35 -13.20 -13.18
CA GLU A 288 -6.53 -14.05 -13.42
C GLU A 288 -6.40 -15.37 -12.67
N LYS A 289 -5.18 -15.93 -12.59
CA LYS A 289 -4.90 -17.12 -11.76
C LYS A 289 -5.15 -16.80 -10.28
N GLU A 290 -4.67 -15.66 -9.79
CA GLU A 290 -4.91 -15.22 -8.41
C GLU A 290 -6.41 -15.07 -8.11
N LEU A 291 -7.13 -14.39 -9.01
CA LEU A 291 -8.57 -14.19 -8.86
C LEU A 291 -9.33 -15.52 -8.92
N THR A 292 -8.95 -16.43 -9.82
CA THR A 292 -9.53 -17.77 -9.93
C THR A 292 -9.25 -18.60 -8.67
N ALA A 293 -8.05 -18.53 -8.11
CA ALA A 293 -7.69 -19.24 -6.89
C ALA A 293 -8.59 -18.82 -5.71
N VAL A 294 -8.84 -17.51 -5.58
CA VAL A 294 -9.73 -16.95 -4.54
C VAL A 294 -11.19 -17.24 -4.83
N THR A 295 -11.63 -17.16 -6.08
CA THR A 295 -13.06 -17.20 -6.41
C THR A 295 -13.60 -18.58 -6.78
N GLY A 296 -12.73 -19.49 -7.19
CA GLY A 296 -13.07 -20.78 -7.81
C GLY A 296 -13.66 -20.67 -9.21
N LYS A 297 -13.69 -19.46 -9.80
CA LYS A 297 -14.35 -19.20 -11.07
C LYS A 297 -13.39 -18.48 -12.02
N GLN A 298 -13.26 -19.04 -13.22
CA GLN A 298 -12.52 -18.39 -14.30
C GLN A 298 -13.35 -17.30 -14.98
N ARG A 299 -12.67 -16.34 -15.59
CA ARG A 299 -13.20 -15.25 -16.41
C ARG A 299 -14.25 -14.40 -15.69
N THR A 300 -14.03 -14.16 -14.40
CA THR A 300 -14.94 -13.33 -13.59
C THR A 300 -14.69 -11.83 -13.74
N PHE A 301 -13.48 -11.44 -14.15
CA PHE A 301 -13.11 -10.05 -14.39
C PHE A 301 -12.14 -9.97 -15.58
N PRO A 302 -12.26 -8.96 -16.47
CA PRO A 302 -11.33 -8.81 -17.57
C PRO A 302 -9.99 -8.23 -17.09
N ASN A 303 -8.89 -8.95 -17.33
CA ASN A 303 -7.51 -8.48 -17.13
C ASN A 303 -7.23 -7.87 -15.73
N PRO A 304 -7.48 -8.61 -14.63
CA PRO A 304 -7.11 -8.14 -13.30
C PRO A 304 -5.60 -7.87 -13.20
N LYS A 305 -5.22 -6.76 -12.56
CA LYS A 305 -3.80 -6.49 -12.26
C LYS A 305 -3.27 -7.54 -11.28
N PRO A 306 -2.00 -7.95 -11.40
CA PRO A 306 -1.38 -8.88 -10.44
C PRO A 306 -1.13 -8.20 -9.09
N THR A 307 -1.26 -8.95 -8.00
CA THR A 307 -1.06 -8.40 -6.65
C THR A 307 0.39 -8.04 -6.36
N THR A 308 1.34 -8.74 -6.95
CA THR A 308 2.78 -8.49 -6.83
C THR A 308 3.17 -7.10 -7.33
N LEU A 309 2.64 -6.68 -8.48
CA LEU A 309 2.88 -5.34 -9.05
C LEU A 309 2.36 -4.23 -8.12
N ILE A 310 1.12 -4.37 -7.64
CA ILE A 310 0.51 -3.36 -6.77
C ILE A 310 1.15 -3.36 -5.38
N GLY A 311 1.44 -4.54 -4.84
CA GLY A 311 2.16 -4.71 -3.57
C GLY A 311 3.51 -4.00 -3.59
N ARG A 312 4.27 -4.14 -4.69
CA ARG A 312 5.54 -3.44 -4.90
C ARG A 312 5.40 -1.92 -4.79
N PHE A 313 4.39 -1.32 -5.42
CA PHE A 313 4.17 0.14 -5.34
C PHE A 313 3.81 0.60 -3.92
N ILE A 314 2.98 -0.19 -3.22
CA ILE A 314 2.58 0.11 -1.85
C ILE A 314 3.80 0.03 -0.92
N GLU A 315 4.61 -1.02 -1.00
CA GLU A 315 5.80 -1.19 -0.16
C GLU A 315 6.86 -0.11 -0.41
N GLN A 316 7.01 0.34 -1.65
CA GLN A 316 7.93 1.41 -2.03
C GLN A 316 7.57 2.78 -1.47
N THR A 317 6.29 3.04 -1.15
CA THR A 317 5.80 4.40 -0.92
C THR A 317 4.99 4.58 0.36
N THR A 318 4.79 3.51 1.14
CA THR A 318 3.97 3.56 2.35
C THR A 318 4.67 2.92 3.54
N GLU A 319 4.47 3.52 4.70
CA GLU A 319 4.87 2.99 5.99
C GLU A 319 3.69 2.26 6.66
N PRO A 320 3.93 1.49 7.74
CA PRO A 320 2.85 0.86 8.49
C PRO A 320 1.82 1.90 8.96
N ARG A 321 0.53 1.56 8.81
CA ARG A 321 -0.66 2.37 9.13
C ARG A 321 -1.00 3.49 8.15
N ASP A 322 -0.20 3.71 7.11
CA ASP A 322 -0.56 4.64 6.04
C ASP A 322 -1.81 4.18 5.28
N TRP A 323 -2.43 5.13 4.60
CA TRP A 323 -3.61 4.91 3.76
C TRP A 323 -3.22 4.65 2.31
N VAL A 324 -3.77 3.58 1.74
CA VAL A 324 -3.74 3.28 0.31
C VAL A 324 -5.13 3.51 -0.26
N MET A 325 -5.24 4.40 -1.25
CA MET A 325 -6.52 4.70 -1.89
C MET A 325 -6.51 4.21 -3.33
N ASP A 326 -7.58 3.52 -3.72
CA ASP A 326 -7.85 3.15 -5.09
C ASP A 326 -9.31 3.48 -5.42
N PHE A 327 -9.52 4.36 -6.38
CA PHE A 327 -10.84 4.81 -6.82
C PHE A 327 -11.24 4.24 -8.19
N PHE A 328 -10.51 3.23 -8.66
CA PHE A 328 -10.79 2.41 -9.84
C PHE A 328 -10.46 0.94 -9.54
N VAL A 329 -11.05 0.42 -8.47
CA VAL A 329 -10.63 -0.82 -7.79
C VAL A 329 -10.76 -2.07 -8.67
N GLY A 330 -11.77 -2.11 -9.53
CA GLY A 330 -12.08 -3.24 -10.40
C GLY A 330 -12.16 -4.55 -9.62
N SER A 331 -11.26 -5.48 -9.93
CA SER A 331 -11.20 -6.80 -9.30
C SER A 331 -10.83 -6.80 -7.83
N GLY A 332 -10.47 -5.67 -7.21
CA GLY A 332 -10.04 -5.63 -5.80
C GLY A 332 -8.58 -5.98 -5.59
N THR A 333 -7.72 -5.81 -6.60
CA THR A 333 -6.29 -6.16 -6.51
C THR A 333 -5.58 -5.33 -5.45
N THR A 334 -5.83 -4.01 -5.38
CA THR A 334 -5.19 -3.14 -4.38
C THR A 334 -5.54 -3.55 -2.95
N GLY A 335 -6.81 -3.85 -2.68
CA GLY A 335 -7.22 -4.37 -1.38
C GLY A 335 -6.60 -5.74 -1.05
N HIS A 336 -6.44 -6.61 -2.05
CA HIS A 336 -5.71 -7.87 -1.88
C HIS A 336 -4.25 -7.61 -1.52
N ALA A 337 -3.55 -6.78 -2.27
CA ALA A 337 -2.16 -6.44 -2.00
C ALA A 337 -1.98 -5.89 -0.57
N VAL A 338 -2.83 -4.96 -0.12
CA VAL A 338 -2.78 -4.42 1.25
C VAL A 338 -3.01 -5.49 2.31
N LEU A 339 -3.97 -6.39 2.12
CA LEU A 339 -4.26 -7.48 3.07
C LEU A 339 -3.12 -8.51 3.15
N ALA A 340 -2.35 -8.69 2.07
CA ALA A 340 -1.22 -9.60 2.03
C ALA A 340 0.03 -9.08 2.77
N LEU A 341 0.11 -7.76 3.05
CA LEU A 341 1.28 -7.17 3.69
C LEU A 341 1.45 -7.60 5.15
N GLU A 342 2.69 -7.93 5.51
CA GLU A 342 3.04 -8.25 6.88
C GLU A 342 2.91 -7.06 7.83
N GLN A 343 3.14 -5.83 7.40
CA GLN A 343 2.90 -4.67 8.25
C GLN A 343 1.61 -3.97 7.80
N PRO A 344 0.62 -3.78 8.69
CA PRO A 344 -0.73 -3.42 8.27
C PRO A 344 -0.78 -1.99 7.73
N ARG A 345 -1.35 -1.84 6.53
CA ARG A 345 -1.78 -0.55 5.97
C ARG A 345 -3.31 -0.46 6.04
N ARG A 346 -3.84 0.76 5.91
CA ARG A 346 -5.28 1.01 5.77
C ARG A 346 -5.59 1.17 4.29
N PHE A 347 -6.81 0.83 3.88
CA PHE A 347 -7.22 1.07 2.50
C PHE A 347 -8.58 1.76 2.41
N LEU A 348 -8.75 2.54 1.34
CA LEU A 348 -10.03 3.07 0.89
C LEU A 348 -10.21 2.69 -0.58
N LEU A 349 -11.26 1.93 -0.85
CA LEU A 349 -11.55 1.36 -2.16
C LEU A 349 -12.88 1.93 -2.66
N SER A 350 -12.91 2.50 -3.86
CA SER A 350 -14.13 2.94 -4.53
C SER A 350 -14.30 2.23 -5.87
N GLU A 351 -15.46 1.61 -6.08
CA GLU A 351 -15.83 0.92 -7.31
C GLU A 351 -17.24 1.32 -7.72
N MET A 352 -17.46 1.49 -9.02
CA MET A 352 -18.75 1.90 -9.58
C MET A 352 -19.32 0.78 -10.44
N GLY A 353 -20.50 0.29 -10.05
CA GLY A 353 -21.28 -0.64 -10.86
C GLY A 353 -21.22 -2.08 -10.37
N ALA A 354 -21.54 -3.02 -11.25
CA ALA A 354 -21.84 -4.39 -10.86
C ALA A 354 -20.61 -5.17 -10.34
N TYR A 355 -19.39 -4.74 -10.68
CA TYR A 355 -18.18 -5.42 -10.23
C TYR A 355 -17.98 -5.35 -8.72
N PHE A 356 -18.49 -4.31 -8.05
CA PHE A 356 -18.39 -4.21 -6.59
C PHE A 356 -19.00 -5.43 -5.90
N ASP A 357 -20.27 -5.74 -6.21
CA ASP A 357 -20.99 -6.85 -5.59
C ASP A 357 -20.58 -8.21 -6.18
N ALA A 358 -20.28 -8.27 -7.48
CA ALA A 358 -19.96 -9.52 -8.16
C ALA A 358 -18.52 -10.02 -7.92
N VAL A 359 -17.56 -9.10 -7.71
CA VAL A 359 -16.12 -9.42 -7.71
C VAL A 359 -15.41 -8.81 -6.50
N THR A 360 -15.41 -7.48 -6.35
CA THR A 360 -14.58 -6.76 -5.38
C THR A 360 -14.90 -7.18 -3.94
N LYS A 361 -16.16 -7.02 -3.52
CA LYS A 361 -16.60 -7.32 -2.16
C LYS A 361 -16.42 -8.81 -1.81
N PRO A 362 -16.83 -9.78 -2.66
CA PRO A 362 -16.53 -11.20 -2.42
C PRO A 362 -15.04 -11.51 -2.30
N ARG A 363 -14.17 -10.93 -3.15
CA ARG A 363 -12.71 -11.14 -3.09
C ARG A 363 -12.15 -10.64 -1.76
N ILE A 364 -12.47 -9.41 -1.37
CA ILE A 364 -11.97 -8.83 -0.11
C ILE A 364 -12.47 -9.62 1.10
N ALA A 365 -13.76 -10.00 1.15
CA ALA A 365 -14.32 -10.78 2.24
C ALA A 365 -13.62 -12.15 2.41
N ARG A 366 -13.31 -12.83 1.30
CA ARG A 366 -12.55 -14.09 1.30
C ARG A 366 -11.12 -13.90 1.82
N LEU A 367 -10.43 -12.85 1.38
CA LEU A 367 -9.06 -12.57 1.81
C LEU A 367 -8.97 -12.18 3.29
N MET A 368 -9.98 -11.49 3.81
CA MET A 368 -10.08 -11.22 5.26
C MET A 368 -10.21 -12.51 6.08
N PHE A 369 -10.81 -13.56 5.52
CA PHE A 369 -10.99 -14.86 6.16
C PHE A 369 -9.73 -15.74 6.08
N SER A 370 -9.10 -15.81 4.90
CA SER A 370 -7.87 -16.57 4.68
C SER A 370 -6.98 -15.87 3.64
N PRO A 371 -5.65 -15.80 3.86
CA PRO A 371 -4.72 -15.28 2.86
C PRO A 371 -4.41 -16.32 1.76
N HIS A 372 -4.73 -17.60 1.97
CA HIS A 372 -4.40 -18.67 1.03
C HIS A 372 -5.68 -19.33 0.53
N TRP A 373 -5.86 -19.33 -0.78
CA TRP A 373 -7.02 -19.94 -1.43
C TRP A 373 -6.59 -20.82 -2.58
N LYS A 374 -7.32 -21.92 -2.79
CA LYS A 374 -7.15 -22.79 -3.95
C LYS A 374 -8.53 -23.17 -4.48
N ASN A 375 -8.80 -22.83 -5.74
CA ASN A 375 -10.06 -23.13 -6.42
C ASN A 375 -11.32 -22.71 -5.62
N GLY A 376 -11.26 -21.58 -4.91
CA GLY A 376 -12.37 -21.08 -4.11
C GLY A 376 -12.53 -21.76 -2.74
N GLU A 377 -11.61 -22.63 -2.35
CA GLU A 377 -11.53 -23.22 -1.01
C GLU A 377 -10.47 -22.51 -0.16
N PRO A 378 -10.79 -22.17 1.10
CA PRO A 378 -9.86 -21.49 1.99
C PRO A 378 -8.81 -22.45 2.56
N GLY A 379 -7.59 -21.95 2.69
CA GLY A 379 -6.53 -22.58 3.48
C GLY A 379 -6.62 -22.19 4.96
N ALA A 380 -5.46 -21.94 5.57
CA ALA A 380 -5.39 -21.54 6.97
C ALA A 380 -6.10 -20.21 7.22
N LEU A 381 -6.75 -20.09 8.39
CA LEU A 381 -7.39 -18.85 8.82
C LEU A 381 -6.37 -17.71 8.88
N HIS A 382 -6.83 -16.52 8.53
CA HIS A 382 -6.00 -15.33 8.68
C HIS A 382 -5.67 -15.10 10.14
N ARG A 383 -4.37 -14.93 10.44
CA ARG A 383 -3.88 -14.69 11.81
C ARG A 383 -4.32 -13.35 12.41
N ARG A 384 -4.92 -12.48 11.60
CA ARG A 384 -5.26 -11.09 11.94
C ARG A 384 -6.74 -10.88 11.75
N ARG A 385 -7.32 -10.07 12.62
CA ARG A 385 -8.72 -9.65 12.50
C ARG A 385 -8.78 -8.40 11.64
N HIS A 386 -9.61 -8.45 10.61
CA HIS A 386 -9.86 -7.32 9.74
C HIS A 386 -11.28 -6.82 9.94
N ILE A 387 -11.45 -5.51 9.83
CA ILE A 387 -12.76 -4.86 9.77
C ILE A 387 -12.75 -3.98 8.54
N VAL A 388 -13.70 -4.22 7.64
CA VAL A 388 -13.93 -3.39 6.45
C VAL A 388 -15.35 -2.87 6.53
N LYS A 389 -15.49 -1.55 6.43
CA LYS A 389 -16.78 -0.89 6.34
C LYS A 389 -17.13 -0.72 4.87
N VAL A 390 -18.35 -1.08 4.51
CA VAL A 390 -18.90 -0.84 3.17
C VAL A 390 -19.88 0.31 3.24
N GLN A 391 -19.68 1.31 2.40
CA GLN A 391 -20.59 2.43 2.23
C GLN A 391 -21.04 2.46 0.76
N ARG A 392 -22.33 2.73 0.55
CA ARG A 392 -22.92 2.92 -0.77
C ARG A 392 -23.51 4.31 -0.81
N PHE A 393 -23.10 5.09 -1.79
CA PHE A 393 -23.68 6.41 -2.04
C PHE A 393 -24.86 6.28 -2.98
N GLU A 394 -25.92 7.02 -2.70
CA GLU A 394 -27.06 7.16 -3.61
C GLU A 394 -26.57 7.68 -4.97
N GLN A 395 -26.94 6.97 -6.04
CA GLN A 395 -26.62 7.37 -7.40
C GLN A 395 -27.77 8.18 -8.01
N TYR A 396 -27.52 8.86 -9.12
CA TYR A 396 -28.55 9.61 -9.85
C TYR A 396 -29.82 8.77 -10.14
N GLU A 397 -29.65 7.51 -10.55
CA GLU A 397 -30.78 6.60 -10.81
C GLU A 397 -31.55 6.24 -9.53
N ASP A 398 -30.87 6.17 -8.39
CA ASP A 398 -31.50 5.91 -7.10
C ASP A 398 -32.37 7.11 -6.71
N VAL A 399 -31.87 8.34 -6.88
CA VAL A 399 -32.65 9.57 -6.65
C VAL A 399 -33.93 9.57 -7.49
N VAL A 400 -33.79 9.26 -8.79
CA VAL A 400 -34.90 9.19 -9.74
C VAL A 400 -35.95 8.15 -9.33
N ASN A 401 -35.53 6.97 -8.88
CA ASN A 401 -36.44 5.91 -8.41
C ASN A 401 -37.19 6.27 -7.13
N ASN A 402 -36.67 7.23 -6.37
CA ASN A 402 -37.28 7.74 -5.15
C ASN A 402 -37.97 9.09 -5.37
N LEU A 403 -38.17 9.57 -6.60
CA LEU A 403 -39.01 10.74 -6.85
C LEU A 403 -40.50 10.39 -6.70
N GLU A 404 -41.23 11.20 -5.94
CA GLU A 404 -42.69 11.24 -6.03
C GLU A 404 -43.05 11.96 -7.33
N THR A 405 -43.59 11.21 -8.29
CA THR A 405 -44.04 11.75 -9.57
C THR A 405 -45.53 12.11 -9.49
N ALA A 406 -45.90 13.27 -10.06
CA ALA A 406 -47.29 13.67 -10.24
C ALA A 406 -47.93 13.07 -11.52
N TRP A 407 -47.22 12.18 -12.22
CA TRP A 407 -47.63 11.66 -13.53
C TRP A 407 -48.51 10.41 -13.39
N ASP A 408 -49.60 10.36 -14.16
CA ASP A 408 -50.29 9.11 -14.46
C ASP A 408 -49.56 8.41 -15.62
N GLU A 409 -48.87 7.31 -15.33
CA GLU A 409 -48.15 6.52 -16.34
C GLU A 409 -49.07 6.04 -17.47
N ALA A 410 -50.38 5.89 -17.22
CA ALA A 410 -51.35 5.46 -18.23
C ALA A 410 -51.70 6.56 -19.25
N ALA A 411 -51.40 7.83 -18.96
CA ALA A 411 -51.75 8.96 -19.82
C ALA A 411 -50.68 9.31 -20.88
N MET A 412 -49.55 8.60 -20.93
CA MET A 412 -48.37 9.00 -21.71
C MET A 412 -48.05 8.06 -22.88
N PRO A 413 -47.39 8.55 -23.95
CA PRO A 413 -47.02 7.75 -25.11
C PRO A 413 -46.10 6.57 -24.73
N PRO A 414 -46.27 5.39 -25.33
CA PRO A 414 -45.41 4.24 -25.08
C PRO A 414 -43.94 4.56 -25.37
N GLY A 415 -43.04 4.20 -24.44
CA GLY A 415 -41.59 4.29 -24.64
C GLY A 415 -40.91 5.57 -24.15
N VAL A 416 -41.62 6.50 -23.52
CA VAL A 416 -41.00 7.64 -22.81
C VAL A 416 -40.69 7.22 -21.37
N PRO A 417 -39.41 7.10 -20.96
CA PRO A 417 -39.08 6.85 -19.56
C PRO A 417 -39.36 8.10 -18.72
N LEU A 418 -40.60 8.19 -18.20
CA LEU A 418 -41.13 9.31 -17.41
C LEU A 418 -40.25 9.72 -16.23
N ARG A 419 -39.49 8.78 -15.69
CA ARG A 419 -38.57 8.99 -14.58
C ARG A 419 -37.47 10.04 -14.85
N TYR A 420 -37.12 10.33 -16.10
CA TYR A 420 -36.14 11.36 -16.45
C TYR A 420 -36.76 12.74 -16.76
N LEU A 421 -38.09 12.85 -16.79
CA LEU A 421 -38.78 14.14 -16.91
C LEU A 421 -38.83 14.82 -15.55
N PHE A 422 -37.69 15.39 -15.15
CA PHE A 422 -37.59 16.18 -13.92
C PHE A 422 -38.18 17.58 -14.12
N ARG A 423 -39.24 17.90 -13.38
CA ARG A 423 -39.82 19.23 -13.22
C ARG A 423 -39.52 19.73 -11.80
N PRO A 424 -38.56 20.67 -11.63
CA PRO A 424 -38.16 21.15 -10.31
C PRO A 424 -39.31 21.68 -9.43
N GLU A 425 -40.40 22.14 -10.04
CA GLU A 425 -41.57 22.70 -9.35
C GLU A 425 -42.55 21.62 -8.84
N GLU A 426 -42.50 20.40 -9.40
CA GLU A 426 -43.51 19.35 -9.19
C GLU A 426 -42.90 18.06 -8.59
N ASN A 427 -41.64 17.75 -8.90
CA ASN A 427 -40.95 16.59 -8.37
C ASN A 427 -40.44 16.85 -6.95
N ARG A 428 -40.81 15.97 -6.01
CA ARG A 428 -40.20 15.91 -4.68
C ARG A 428 -39.48 14.58 -4.54
N VAL A 429 -38.27 14.59 -4.00
CA VAL A 429 -37.64 13.35 -3.52
C VAL A 429 -38.52 12.84 -2.38
N ARG A 430 -38.81 11.54 -2.35
CA ARG A 430 -39.56 10.86 -1.29
C ARG A 430 -38.80 10.99 0.03
N GLN A 431 -38.98 12.13 0.69
CA GLN A 431 -38.27 12.54 1.91
C GLN A 431 -39.06 12.24 3.18
N SER A 432 -40.18 11.51 3.11
CA SER A 432 -40.93 11.13 4.32
C SER A 432 -40.20 10.01 5.07
N LEU A 433 -38.97 10.27 5.51
CA LEU A 433 -38.27 9.45 6.48
C LEU A 433 -39.13 9.41 7.74
N ASN A 434 -39.53 8.21 8.14
CA ASN A 434 -40.20 8.01 9.41
C ASN A 434 -39.15 7.97 10.51
N LEU A 435 -38.79 9.14 11.03
CA LEU A 435 -37.87 9.22 12.16
C LEU A 435 -38.46 8.72 13.47
N ALA A 436 -39.78 8.50 13.58
CA ALA A 436 -40.33 7.83 14.75
C ALA A 436 -40.11 6.31 14.72
N GLN A 437 -39.89 5.73 13.53
CA GLN A 437 -39.52 4.34 13.34
C GLN A 437 -38.25 4.27 12.49
N PRO A 438 -37.11 4.78 13.02
CA PRO A 438 -35.92 5.04 12.21
C PRO A 438 -35.38 3.76 11.54
N PHE A 439 -35.66 2.58 12.09
CA PHE A 439 -35.15 1.30 11.58
C PHE A 439 -35.99 0.69 10.45
N SER A 440 -37.15 1.24 10.11
CA SER A 440 -38.04 0.72 9.06
C SER A 440 -37.93 1.47 7.72
N ASN A 441 -37.03 2.45 7.62
CA ASN A 441 -36.91 3.28 6.42
C ASN A 441 -36.21 2.53 5.29
N VAL A 442 -36.80 2.61 4.09
CA VAL A 442 -36.29 1.99 2.87
C VAL A 442 -36.25 3.00 1.72
N LEU A 443 -35.28 2.83 0.83
CA LEU A 443 -35.15 3.55 -0.44
C LEU A 443 -35.05 2.56 -1.59
N ARG A 444 -35.50 2.97 -2.77
CA ARG A 444 -35.36 2.20 -4.00
C ARG A 444 -33.98 2.41 -4.62
N ALA A 445 -33.15 1.38 -4.64
CA ALA A 445 -31.79 1.45 -5.16
C ALA A 445 -31.57 0.52 -6.36
N GLY A 446 -30.62 0.89 -7.22
CA GLY A 446 -30.25 0.15 -8.43
C GLY A 446 -31.16 0.46 -9.63
N LYS A 447 -30.73 0.02 -10.82
CA LYS A 447 -31.42 0.32 -12.09
C LYS A 447 -32.88 -0.18 -12.16
N GLN A 448 -33.21 -1.21 -11.39
CA GLN A 448 -34.55 -1.80 -11.34
C GLN A 448 -35.39 -1.30 -10.15
N GLY A 449 -34.80 -0.50 -9.25
CA GLY A 449 -35.51 0.08 -8.10
C GLY A 449 -35.90 -0.96 -7.06
N GLU A 450 -34.92 -1.60 -6.42
CA GLU A 450 -35.14 -2.58 -5.35
C GLU A 450 -35.19 -1.88 -3.98
N ASP A 451 -36.11 -2.30 -3.11
CA ASP A 451 -36.20 -1.75 -1.75
C ASP A 451 -34.95 -2.14 -0.94
N CYS A 452 -34.26 -1.13 -0.40
CA CYS A 452 -33.05 -1.25 0.38
C CYS A 452 -33.19 -0.49 1.70
N ALA A 453 -32.82 -1.11 2.81
CA ALA A 453 -32.86 -0.47 4.13
C ALA A 453 -31.82 0.65 4.23
N VAL A 454 -32.20 1.75 4.89
CA VAL A 454 -31.31 2.91 5.11
C VAL A 454 -30.76 2.91 6.53
N ASP A 455 -29.44 3.07 6.67
CA ASP A 455 -28.81 3.28 7.97
C ASP A 455 -28.82 4.78 8.32
N LEU A 456 -29.96 5.27 8.81
CA LEU A 456 -30.14 6.69 9.12
C LEU A 456 -29.14 7.24 10.13
N LEU A 457 -28.64 6.40 11.05
CA LEU A 457 -27.64 6.82 12.02
C LEU A 457 -26.30 7.13 11.35
N GLU A 458 -25.90 6.29 10.39
CA GLU A 458 -24.69 6.49 9.60
C GLU A 458 -24.85 7.64 8.60
N THR A 459 -25.99 7.72 7.91
CA THR A 459 -26.32 8.83 7.01
C THR A 459 -26.23 10.15 7.74
N TRP A 460 -26.81 10.23 8.95
CA TRP A 460 -26.75 11.44 9.77
C TRP A 460 -25.32 11.83 10.14
N ALA A 461 -24.51 10.87 10.59
CA ALA A 461 -23.11 11.14 10.91
C ALA A 461 -22.32 11.69 9.71
N LEU A 462 -22.59 11.18 8.50
CA LEU A 462 -21.97 11.68 7.27
C LEU A 462 -22.45 13.10 6.92
N LEU A 463 -23.76 13.37 7.00
CA LEU A 463 -24.33 14.71 6.73
C LEU A 463 -23.85 15.76 7.72
N GLN A 464 -23.55 15.38 8.96
CA GLN A 464 -23.01 16.30 9.97
C GLN A 464 -21.48 16.37 9.98
N GLY A 465 -20.79 15.58 9.15
CA GLY A 465 -19.32 15.52 9.15
C GLY A 465 -18.74 15.01 10.48
N TYR A 466 -19.45 14.12 11.18
CA TYR A 466 -19.05 13.64 12.49
C TYR A 466 -17.92 12.61 12.44
N TRP A 467 -16.87 12.88 13.22
CA TRP A 467 -15.87 11.87 13.58
C TRP A 467 -16.47 10.91 14.62
N VAL A 468 -16.69 9.67 14.20
CA VAL A 468 -17.33 8.64 15.01
C VAL A 468 -16.31 7.91 15.88
N ARG A 469 -16.52 7.93 17.19
CA ARG A 469 -15.72 7.20 18.18
C ARG A 469 -16.21 5.77 18.35
N SER A 470 -17.52 5.58 18.51
CA SER A 470 -18.10 4.25 18.63
C SER A 470 -19.55 4.20 18.16
N ARG A 471 -20.00 3.01 17.77
CA ARG A 471 -21.39 2.71 17.45
C ARG A 471 -21.82 1.47 18.22
N LYS A 472 -22.96 1.53 18.90
CA LYS A 472 -23.49 0.42 19.70
C LYS A 472 -24.99 0.26 19.48
N VAL A 473 -25.46 -0.97 19.58
CA VAL A 473 -26.88 -1.27 19.75
C VAL A 473 -27.09 -1.67 21.20
N LEU A 474 -27.97 -0.95 21.89
CA LEU A 474 -28.28 -1.12 23.30
C LEU A 474 -29.74 -1.53 23.44
N TRP A 475 -30.04 -2.27 24.51
CA TRP A 475 -31.40 -2.66 24.87
C TRP A 475 -31.69 -2.13 26.27
N GLN A 476 -32.77 -1.37 26.41
CA GLN A 476 -33.26 -0.87 27.70
C GLN A 476 -34.78 -1.03 27.72
N ASP A 477 -35.32 -1.60 28.80
CA ASP A 477 -36.76 -1.84 28.98
C ASP A 477 -37.42 -2.55 27.77
N GLY A 478 -36.71 -3.53 27.17
CA GLY A 478 -37.18 -4.28 26.01
C GLY A 478 -37.12 -3.52 24.67
N LYS A 479 -36.62 -2.28 24.68
CA LYS A 479 -36.57 -1.38 23.53
C LYS A 479 -35.14 -1.26 22.98
N ARG A 480 -35.04 -1.20 21.64
CA ARG A 480 -33.77 -1.08 20.91
C ARG A 480 -33.36 0.38 20.76
N TYR A 481 -32.11 0.69 21.11
CA TYR A 481 -31.47 1.98 20.89
C TYR A 481 -30.22 1.80 20.03
N ALA A 482 -30.13 2.52 18.92
CA ALA A 482 -28.91 2.62 18.15
C ALA A 482 -28.18 3.92 18.55
N ALA A 483 -26.97 3.76 19.08
CA ALA A 483 -26.17 4.83 19.65
C ALA A 483 -24.92 5.08 18.81
N LEU A 484 -24.67 6.33 18.45
CA LEU A 484 -23.46 6.78 17.78
C LEU A 484 -22.79 7.86 18.63
N GLU A 485 -21.63 7.50 19.16
CA GLU A 485 -20.78 8.35 19.96
C GLU A 485 -19.78 9.06 19.05
N THR A 486 -19.75 10.39 19.12
CA THR A 486 -18.84 11.22 18.33
C THR A 486 -17.63 11.66 19.16
N GLU A 487 -16.56 12.08 18.48
CA GLU A 487 -15.39 12.65 19.15
C GLU A 487 -15.66 14.03 19.76
N CYS A 488 -16.64 14.79 19.24
CA CYS A 488 -17.02 16.11 19.75
C CYS A 488 -17.99 16.07 20.95
N GLY A 489 -18.17 14.90 21.57
CA GLY A 489 -19.02 14.75 22.77
C GLY A 489 -20.53 14.76 22.50
N CYS A 490 -20.95 14.63 21.23
CA CYS A 490 -22.36 14.38 20.89
C CYS A 490 -22.65 12.86 20.90
N LEU A 491 -23.80 12.49 21.46
CA LEU A 491 -24.37 11.14 21.33
C LEU A 491 -25.67 11.21 20.54
N VAL A 492 -25.66 10.60 19.36
CA VAL A 492 -26.86 10.45 18.53
C VAL A 492 -27.54 9.15 18.92
N LEU A 493 -28.83 9.22 19.27
CA LEU A 493 -29.64 8.05 19.64
C LEU A 493 -30.88 7.96 18.76
N LEU A 494 -30.98 6.86 18.02
CA LEU A 494 -32.18 6.49 17.28
C LEU A 494 -32.89 5.33 17.97
N ARG A 495 -34.21 5.42 18.10
CA ARG A 495 -35.09 4.35 18.61
C ARG A 495 -36.50 4.46 18.03
N ASP A 496 -37.19 3.34 17.88
CA ASP A 496 -38.61 3.35 17.56
C ASP A 496 -39.37 4.01 18.71
N ILE A 497 -40.19 5.02 18.48
CA ILE A 497 -40.90 5.75 19.52
C ILE A 497 -42.29 6.14 19.02
N THR A 498 -43.25 6.17 19.93
CA THR A 498 -44.62 6.60 19.66
C THR A 498 -44.89 7.98 20.23
N LEU A 499 -45.89 8.68 19.68
CA LEU A 499 -46.30 9.99 20.17
C LEU A 499 -46.71 9.88 21.66
N GLU A 500 -46.21 10.80 22.50
CA GLU A 500 -46.42 10.86 23.97
C GLU A 500 -45.66 9.80 24.81
N GLU A 501 -44.86 8.93 24.20
CA GLU A 501 -44.01 8.00 24.93
C GLU A 501 -42.84 8.72 25.62
N ASP A 502 -42.67 8.53 26.94
CA ASP A 502 -41.56 9.07 27.73
C ASP A 502 -40.50 7.99 27.97
N ASP A 503 -39.41 8.04 27.21
CA ASP A 503 -38.22 7.19 27.38
C ASP A 503 -37.03 7.90 28.01
N SER A 504 -37.25 9.07 28.63
CA SER A 504 -36.19 9.94 29.14
C SER A 504 -35.28 9.25 30.16
N ALA A 505 -35.81 8.37 31.00
CA ALA A 505 -35.04 7.60 31.98
C ALA A 505 -34.01 6.69 31.30
N ALA A 506 -34.42 5.96 30.27
CA ALA A 506 -33.55 5.09 29.50
C ALA A 506 -32.50 5.90 28.73
N VAL A 507 -32.90 7.01 28.10
CA VAL A 507 -31.98 7.90 27.36
C VAL A 507 -30.90 8.47 28.29
N ASN A 508 -31.29 8.98 29.47
CA ASN A 508 -30.34 9.50 30.46
C ASN A 508 -29.38 8.41 30.96
N ALA A 509 -29.89 7.21 31.25
CA ALA A 509 -29.05 6.09 31.69
C ALA A 509 -28.05 5.67 30.59
N ILE A 510 -28.48 5.64 29.33
CA ILE A 510 -27.60 5.36 28.19
C ILE A 510 -26.52 6.44 28.10
N ALA A 511 -26.88 7.73 28.13
CA ALA A 511 -25.91 8.82 28.05
C ALA A 511 -24.86 8.77 29.18
N GLN A 512 -25.30 8.49 30.41
CA GLN A 512 -24.41 8.35 31.58
C GLN A 512 -23.45 7.16 31.47
N SER A 513 -23.82 6.10 30.74
CA SER A 513 -22.92 4.95 30.52
C SER A 513 -21.68 5.30 29.70
N TYR A 514 -21.69 6.41 28.96
CA TYR A 514 -20.55 6.95 28.23
C TYR A 514 -19.75 7.92 29.10
N ALA A 515 -19.00 7.36 30.04
CA ALA A 515 -18.10 8.09 30.92
C ALA A 515 -16.62 7.86 30.55
N ASN A 516 -15.75 8.79 30.94
CA ASN A 516 -14.31 8.60 30.93
C ASN A 516 -13.88 7.63 32.04
N ALA A 517 -12.61 7.21 32.03
CA ALA A 517 -12.08 6.29 33.04
C ALA A 517 -12.12 6.86 34.48
N ASP A 518 -12.13 8.18 34.61
CA ASP A 518 -12.26 8.91 35.88
C ASP A 518 -13.73 9.15 36.30
N GLY A 519 -14.69 8.63 35.54
CA GLY A 519 -16.12 8.78 35.79
C GLY A 519 -16.72 10.11 35.32
N SER A 520 -15.93 11.02 34.73
CA SER A 520 -16.45 12.25 34.15
C SER A 520 -17.32 11.96 32.90
N PRO A 521 -18.42 12.71 32.67
CA PRO A 521 -19.27 12.49 31.51
C PRO A 521 -18.52 12.83 30.23
N ARG A 522 -18.51 11.90 29.28
CA ARG A 522 -17.90 12.13 27.96
C ARG A 522 -18.86 12.81 27.00
N ILE A 523 -20.16 12.58 27.21
CA ILE A 523 -21.23 13.13 26.39
C ILE A 523 -21.69 14.46 26.99
N GLN A 524 -21.73 15.48 26.15
CA GLN A 524 -22.09 16.84 26.50
C GLN A 524 -23.44 17.26 25.92
N ARG A 525 -23.88 16.62 24.84
CA ARG A 525 -25.16 16.88 24.18
C ARG A 525 -25.73 15.63 23.51
N LEU A 526 -27.04 15.64 23.31
CA LEU A 526 -27.80 14.55 22.70
C LEU A 526 -28.48 15.00 21.40
N GLU A 527 -28.58 14.07 20.47
CA GLU A 527 -29.41 14.21 19.27
C GLU A 527 -30.35 13.00 19.20
N LEU A 528 -31.66 13.27 19.29
CA LEU A 528 -32.70 12.23 19.40
C LEU A 528 -33.65 12.30 18.22
N ASN A 529 -34.10 11.14 17.72
CA ASN A 529 -35.11 11.12 16.66
C ASN A 529 -36.48 11.64 17.12
N HIS A 530 -37.26 12.07 16.12
CA HIS A 530 -38.62 12.61 16.21
C HIS A 530 -39.51 11.94 17.28
N TRP A 531 -40.39 12.73 17.90
CA TRP A 531 -41.29 12.39 19.03
C TRP A 531 -40.61 12.12 20.39
N ALA A 532 -39.31 12.35 20.53
CA ALA A 532 -38.66 12.33 21.85
C ALA A 532 -39.28 13.36 22.83
N ASP A 533 -39.66 12.90 24.03
CA ASP A 533 -39.97 13.81 25.13
C ASP A 533 -38.68 14.38 25.72
N LEU A 534 -38.45 15.68 25.53
CA LEU A 534 -37.23 16.34 25.98
C LEU A 534 -37.32 16.89 27.41
N ARG A 535 -38.52 16.90 28.02
CA ARG A 535 -38.78 17.60 29.30
C ARG A 535 -37.96 17.06 30.46
N ARG A 536 -37.56 15.80 30.41
CA ARG A 536 -36.82 15.08 31.47
C ARG A 536 -35.44 14.62 31.02
N ILE A 537 -34.94 15.14 29.90
CA ILE A 537 -33.60 14.86 29.42
C ILE A 537 -32.60 15.75 30.17
N ALA A 538 -31.54 15.16 30.72
CA ALA A 538 -30.60 15.85 31.61
C ALA A 538 -29.53 16.66 30.85
N LEU A 539 -29.32 16.39 29.57
CA LEU A 539 -28.31 17.03 28.73
C LEU A 539 -28.96 17.96 27.68
N PRO A 540 -28.25 18.99 27.20
CA PRO A 540 -28.65 19.74 26.01
C PRO A 540 -29.00 18.78 24.87
N CYS A 541 -30.19 18.94 24.29
CA CYS A 541 -30.73 17.99 23.32
C CYS A 541 -31.29 18.69 22.08
N THR A 542 -31.03 18.12 20.91
CA THR A 542 -31.63 18.52 19.63
C THR A 542 -32.51 17.39 19.10
N LEU A 543 -33.70 17.73 18.61
CA LEU A 543 -34.59 16.76 17.96
C LEU A 543 -34.26 16.71 16.46
N LEU A 544 -34.04 15.50 15.95
CA LEU A 544 -33.83 15.26 14.53
C LEU A 544 -35.18 15.20 13.81
N MET A 545 -35.32 16.01 12.76
CA MET A 545 -36.48 16.08 11.89
C MET A 545 -36.15 15.48 10.51
N PRO A 546 -37.14 14.93 9.78
CA PRO A 546 -36.91 14.41 8.42
C PRO A 546 -36.24 15.43 7.50
N THR A 547 -36.64 16.70 7.61
CA THR A 547 -36.08 17.82 6.83
C THR A 547 -34.61 18.12 7.11
N ASP A 548 -34.07 17.65 8.23
CA ASP A 548 -32.66 17.85 8.55
C ASP A 548 -31.76 16.95 7.68
N PHE A 549 -32.31 15.86 7.12
CA PHE A 549 -31.63 15.00 6.16
C PHE A 549 -31.62 15.57 4.73
N ASP A 550 -32.39 16.64 4.48
CA ASP A 550 -32.46 17.31 3.18
C ASP A 550 -31.35 18.34 3.01
N ARG A 551 -30.69 18.72 4.10
CA ARG A 551 -29.54 19.62 4.07
C ARG A 551 -28.31 18.82 3.65
N GLY A 552 -27.68 19.23 2.55
CA GLY A 552 -26.31 18.82 2.29
C GLY A 552 -25.43 19.28 3.46
N ALA A 553 -24.42 18.48 3.81
CA ALA A 553 -23.40 18.92 4.76
C ALA A 553 -22.80 20.25 4.28
N ASP A 554 -22.87 21.30 5.11
CA ASP A 554 -22.03 22.48 4.94
C ASP A 554 -20.60 22.04 5.31
N TRP A 555 -19.88 21.47 4.34
CA TRP A 555 -18.45 21.21 4.45
C TRP A 555 -17.70 22.55 4.37
N SER A 556 -17.80 23.37 5.42
CA SER A 556 -17.02 24.60 5.56
C SER A 556 -15.64 24.32 6.14
#